data_AF-A0A7S3DMK6-F1
#
_entry.id   AF-A0A7S3DMK6-F1
#
_cell.length_a   1.000
_cell.length_b   1.000
_cell.length_c   1.000
_cell.angle_alpha   90.00
_cell.angle_beta   90.00
_cell.angle_gamma   90.00
#
_symmetry.space_group_name_H-M   'P 1'
#
loop_
_entity.id
_entity.type
_entity.pdbx_description
1 polymer ?
#
loop_
_entity_poly.entity_id
_entity_poly.type
_entity_poly.pdbx_seq_one_letter_code
_entity_poly.pdbx_strand_id
1 'polypeptide(L)'
;FKDIHPHAPLHGLVIPKRCIRTIQDLQSTDLELLEEMFQAARAVLQQHQPQAWKRGDYRLCFHVPPFNSVNHLHLHVMAPVAKMNWYPRYIRYNVRTELAVSLDTVRERLMMMVVPPEQPRQKETMKFPTKPMRKQKVGQLNGKEQKTNQQTYNATTTKKRNGLGKYWANQTNRKGVSSPTSRSHWAR
;
A
#
# COMPACT_ATOMS: atom_id res chain seq x y z
N PHE A 1 -2.84 -24.05 -4.79
CA PHE A 1 -2.43 -24.46 -6.16
C PHE A 1 -1.00 -24.00 -6.44
N LYS A 2 -0.26 -24.70 -7.30
CA LYS A 2 1.03 -24.22 -7.81
C LYS A 2 0.77 -23.32 -9.01
N ASP A 3 1.46 -22.17 -9.08
CA ASP A 3 1.38 -21.29 -10.25
C ASP A 3 2.03 -21.97 -11.46
N ILE A 4 1.39 -21.87 -12.63
CA ILE A 4 1.87 -22.46 -13.89
C ILE A 4 3.09 -21.74 -14.45
N HIS A 5 3.28 -20.47 -14.09
CA HIS A 5 4.40 -19.63 -14.46
C HIS A 5 5.10 -19.12 -13.18
N PRO A 6 5.84 -20.00 -12.49
CA PRO A 6 6.45 -19.64 -11.22
C PRO A 6 7.51 -18.54 -11.39
N HIS A 7 7.43 -17.50 -10.55
CA HIS A 7 8.39 -16.38 -10.53
C HIS A 7 9.28 -16.37 -9.28
N ALA A 8 9.13 -17.38 -8.43
CA ALA A 8 9.94 -17.70 -7.26
C ALA A 8 9.99 -19.24 -7.10
N PRO A 9 10.98 -19.80 -6.36
CA PRO A 9 11.06 -21.25 -6.13
C PRO A 9 9.77 -21.87 -5.56
N LEU A 10 9.12 -21.17 -4.64
CA LEU A 10 7.72 -21.35 -4.30
C LEU A 10 6.94 -20.19 -4.90
N HIS A 11 6.05 -20.48 -5.86
CA HIS A 11 5.00 -19.58 -6.32
C HIS A 11 3.67 -20.35 -6.25
N GLY A 12 2.93 -20.13 -5.17
CA GLY A 12 1.64 -20.75 -4.91
C GLY A 12 0.49 -19.75 -5.01
N LEU A 13 -0.71 -20.28 -5.22
CA LEU A 13 -1.97 -19.55 -5.22
C LEU A 13 -2.87 -20.14 -4.15
N VAL A 14 -3.30 -19.31 -3.20
CA VAL A 14 -4.40 -19.62 -2.28
C VAL A 14 -5.67 -19.00 -2.87
N ILE A 15 -6.67 -19.83 -3.14
CA ILE A 15 -7.88 -19.45 -3.87
C ILE A 15 -9.08 -19.83 -3.00
N PRO A 16 -9.97 -18.89 -2.65
CA PRO A 16 -11.16 -19.20 -1.89
C PRO A 16 -12.15 -19.99 -2.75
N LYS A 17 -12.90 -20.89 -2.12
CA LYS A 17 -13.97 -21.64 -2.82
C LYS A 17 -15.10 -20.72 -3.28
N ARG A 18 -15.40 -19.68 -2.50
CA ARG A 18 -16.36 -18.64 -2.89
C ARG A 18 -15.83 -17.86 -4.10
N CYS A 19 -16.68 -17.66 -5.10
CA CYS A 19 -16.33 -16.90 -6.29
C CYS A 19 -16.37 -15.40 -5.98
N ILE A 20 -15.20 -14.79 -5.80
CA ILE A 20 -14.99 -13.35 -5.67
C ILE A 20 -14.08 -12.96 -6.82
N ARG A 21 -14.45 -11.96 -7.65
CA ARG A 21 -13.69 -11.71 -8.89
C ARG A 21 -12.33 -11.09 -8.59
N THR A 22 -12.31 -10.07 -7.74
CA THR A 22 -11.11 -9.27 -7.47
C THR A 22 -11.09 -8.78 -6.02
N ILE A 23 -9.98 -8.16 -5.61
CA ILE A 23 -9.88 -7.46 -4.32
C ILE A 23 -10.86 -6.29 -4.17
N GLN A 24 -11.41 -5.74 -5.25
CA GLN A 24 -12.36 -4.62 -5.19
C GLN A 24 -13.75 -5.08 -4.75
N ASP A 25 -14.06 -6.37 -4.92
CA ASP A 25 -15.35 -6.95 -4.57
C ASP A 25 -15.42 -7.40 -3.10
N LEU A 26 -14.30 -7.40 -2.38
CA LEU A 26 -14.24 -7.76 -0.95
C LEU A 26 -14.96 -6.74 -0.08
N GLN A 27 -15.77 -7.23 0.86
CA GLN A 27 -16.54 -6.46 1.83
C GLN A 27 -15.98 -6.62 3.25
N SER A 28 -16.41 -5.78 4.18
CA SER A 28 -16.01 -5.87 5.60
C SER A 28 -16.32 -7.23 6.24
N THR A 29 -17.37 -7.93 5.78
CA THR A 29 -17.72 -9.28 6.21
C THR A 29 -16.74 -10.36 5.74
N ASP A 30 -15.79 -10.03 4.85
CA ASP A 30 -14.83 -10.99 4.30
C ASP A 30 -13.50 -11.02 5.08
N LEU A 31 -13.44 -10.37 6.25
CA LEU A 31 -12.24 -10.37 7.10
C LEU A 31 -11.81 -11.79 7.52
N GLU A 32 -12.77 -12.63 7.88
CA GLU A 32 -12.50 -14.03 8.26
C GLU A 32 -11.92 -14.82 7.08
N LEU A 33 -12.45 -14.59 5.86
CA LEU A 33 -11.91 -15.22 4.66
C LEU A 33 -10.44 -14.84 4.42
N LEU A 34 -10.07 -13.57 4.59
CA LEU A 34 -8.67 -13.15 4.44
C LEU A 34 -7.76 -13.82 5.47
N GLU A 35 -8.26 -14.03 6.69
CA GLU A 35 -7.51 -14.73 7.73
C GLU A 35 -7.32 -16.21 7.39
N GLU A 36 -8.36 -16.90 6.92
CA GLU A 36 -8.24 -18.27 6.42
C GLU A 36 -7.21 -18.38 5.28
N MET A 37 -7.25 -17.43 4.33
CA MET A 37 -6.28 -17.37 3.23
C MET A 37 -4.85 -17.16 3.74
N PHE A 38 -4.68 -16.31 4.76
CA PHE A 38 -3.38 -16.10 5.40
C PHE A 38 -2.88 -17.37 6.10
N GLN A 39 -3.73 -18.06 6.87
CA GLN A 39 -3.33 -19.29 7.56
C GLN A 39 -2.94 -20.39 6.56
N ALA A 40 -3.68 -20.54 5.46
CA ALA A 40 -3.31 -21.44 4.38
C ALA A 40 -1.96 -21.06 3.75
N ALA A 41 -1.72 -19.77 3.47
CA ALA A 41 -0.45 -19.30 2.93
C ALA A 41 0.72 -19.55 3.89
N ARG A 42 0.51 -19.30 5.18
CA ARG A 42 1.48 -19.57 6.25
C ARG A 42 1.85 -21.04 6.31
N ALA A 43 0.86 -21.94 6.31
CA ALA A 43 1.11 -23.38 6.32
C ALA A 43 1.97 -23.81 5.12
N VAL A 44 1.63 -23.34 3.91
CA VAL A 44 2.40 -23.61 2.69
C VAL A 44 3.84 -23.07 2.80
N LEU A 45 4.03 -21.85 3.31
CA LEU A 45 5.36 -21.26 3.50
C LEU A 45 6.21 -22.05 4.50
N GLN A 46 5.62 -22.41 5.64
CA GLN A 46 6.32 -23.15 6.69
C GLN A 46 6.70 -24.57 6.23
N GLN A 47 5.82 -25.22 5.46
CA GLN A 47 6.06 -26.56 4.94
C GLN A 47 7.13 -26.57 3.83
N HIS A 48 7.07 -25.65 2.87
CA HIS A 48 7.90 -25.73 1.67
C HIS A 48 9.12 -24.81 1.67
N GLN A 49 9.09 -23.71 2.42
CA GLN A 49 10.17 -22.71 2.49
C GLN A 49 10.42 -22.25 3.94
N PRO A 50 10.66 -23.16 4.91
CA PRO A 50 10.76 -22.83 6.34
C PRO A 50 11.84 -21.79 6.65
N GLN A 51 12.95 -21.83 5.90
CA GLN A 51 14.04 -20.87 6.07
C GLN A 51 13.69 -19.48 5.54
N ALA A 52 12.93 -19.40 4.44
CA ALA A 52 12.43 -18.12 3.93
C ALA A 52 11.38 -17.53 4.88
N TRP A 53 10.49 -18.38 5.43
CA TRP A 53 9.54 -18.01 6.47
C TRP A 53 10.24 -17.39 7.69
N LYS A 54 11.23 -18.09 8.26
CA LYS A 54 12.00 -17.61 9.43
C LYS A 54 12.69 -16.27 9.20
N ARG A 55 13.11 -15.99 7.96
CA ARG A 55 13.79 -14.74 7.59
C ARG A 55 12.86 -13.63 7.12
N GLY A 56 11.55 -13.88 7.01
CA GLY A 56 10.63 -12.93 6.36
C GLY A 56 10.90 -12.74 4.86
N ASP A 57 11.61 -13.67 4.22
CA ASP A 57 11.98 -13.61 2.80
C ASP A 57 10.85 -14.20 1.93
N TYR A 58 9.63 -13.71 2.11
CA TYR A 58 8.45 -14.14 1.38
C TYR A 58 7.60 -12.94 0.98
N ARG A 59 6.64 -13.18 0.08
CA ARG A 59 5.66 -12.18 -0.30
C ARG A 59 4.27 -12.78 -0.42
N LEU A 60 3.33 -12.12 0.23
CA LEU A 60 1.90 -12.38 0.17
C LEU A 60 1.23 -11.17 -0.46
N CYS A 61 0.67 -11.32 -1.67
CA CYS A 61 0.04 -10.20 -2.37
C CYS A 61 -1.08 -10.64 -3.31
N PHE A 62 -1.97 -9.69 -3.60
CA PHE A 62 -3.00 -9.79 -4.62
C PHE A 62 -2.66 -8.85 -5.78
N HIS A 63 -3.02 -9.21 -7.00
CA HIS A 63 -2.99 -8.27 -8.11
C HIS A 63 -4.16 -7.28 -8.05
N VAL A 64 -3.89 -6.03 -8.40
CA VAL A 64 -4.90 -4.97 -8.53
C VAL A 64 -5.41 -4.94 -9.97
N PRO A 65 -6.73 -4.94 -10.22
CA PRO A 65 -7.28 -4.78 -11.57
C PRO A 65 -6.83 -3.45 -12.22
N PRO A 66 -6.62 -3.40 -13.54
CA PRO A 66 -6.89 -4.45 -14.54
C PRO A 66 -5.71 -5.42 -14.75
N PHE A 67 -4.71 -5.44 -13.87
CA PHE A 67 -3.49 -6.23 -14.04
C PHE A 67 -3.59 -7.67 -13.54
N ASN A 68 -4.80 -8.12 -13.15
CA ASN A 68 -5.07 -9.50 -12.80
C ASN A 68 -5.18 -10.36 -14.06
N SER A 69 -4.48 -11.51 -14.08
CA SER A 69 -4.51 -12.42 -15.24
C SER A 69 -5.79 -13.29 -15.27
N VAL A 70 -6.49 -13.42 -14.14
CA VAL A 70 -7.74 -14.16 -14.01
C VAL A 70 -8.73 -13.39 -13.12
N ASN A 71 -10.02 -13.52 -13.41
CA ASN A 71 -11.12 -12.86 -12.68
C ASN A 71 -11.65 -13.73 -11.52
N HIS A 72 -10.74 -14.25 -10.70
CA HIS A 72 -11.06 -14.91 -9.44
C HIS A 72 -9.97 -14.55 -8.43
N LEU A 73 -10.35 -14.06 -7.26
CA LEU A 73 -9.48 -13.69 -6.16
C LEU A 73 -8.50 -14.83 -5.86
N HIS A 74 -7.21 -14.52 -5.88
CA HIS A 74 -6.16 -15.46 -5.51
C HIS A 74 -5.03 -14.70 -4.82
N LEU A 75 -4.57 -15.24 -3.70
CA LEU A 75 -3.41 -14.74 -2.98
C LEU A 75 -2.16 -15.42 -3.53
N HIS A 76 -1.22 -14.62 -4.04
CA HIS A 76 0.10 -15.11 -4.41
C HIS A 76 0.92 -15.36 -3.14
N VAL A 77 1.49 -16.56 -3.04
CA VAL A 77 2.41 -16.99 -1.99
C VAL A 77 3.77 -17.23 -2.62
N MET A 78 4.71 -16.31 -2.40
CA MET A 78 6.01 -16.33 -3.07
C MET A 78 7.16 -16.42 -2.07
N ALA A 79 8.09 -17.35 -2.27
CA ALA A 79 9.32 -17.43 -1.47
C ALA A 79 10.40 -18.29 -2.15
N PRO A 80 11.69 -18.09 -1.82
CA PRO A 80 12.26 -16.85 -1.29
C PRO A 80 12.18 -15.70 -2.30
N VAL A 81 11.87 -14.48 -1.83
CA VAL A 81 11.82 -13.26 -2.67
C VAL A 81 13.21 -12.92 -3.21
N ALA A 82 14.27 -13.19 -2.45
CA ALA A 82 15.64 -12.97 -2.87
C ALA A 82 16.03 -13.72 -4.15
N LYS A 83 15.35 -14.83 -4.48
CA LYS A 83 15.60 -15.62 -5.71
C LYS A 83 14.68 -15.25 -6.87
N MET A 84 13.85 -14.22 -6.75
CA MET A 84 13.01 -13.73 -7.83
C MET A 84 13.82 -12.91 -8.85
N ASN A 85 13.45 -13.03 -10.12
CA ASN A 85 13.97 -12.15 -11.17
C ASN A 85 13.58 -10.69 -10.93
N TRP A 86 14.34 -9.76 -11.52
CA TRP A 86 14.19 -8.31 -11.27
C TRP A 86 12.75 -7.81 -11.51
N TYR A 87 12.14 -8.15 -12.65
CA TYR A 87 10.82 -7.66 -13.03
C TYR A 87 9.71 -8.14 -12.07
N PRO A 88 9.54 -9.45 -11.80
CA PRO A 88 8.53 -9.89 -10.85
C PRO A 88 8.80 -9.39 -9.43
N ARG A 89 10.07 -9.28 -9.02
CA ARG A 89 10.45 -8.83 -7.68
C ARG A 89 10.13 -7.36 -7.42
N TYR A 90 10.45 -6.49 -8.36
CA TYR A 90 10.41 -5.04 -8.14
C TYR A 90 9.22 -4.34 -8.81
N ILE A 91 8.56 -4.98 -9.78
CA ILE A 91 7.43 -4.40 -10.51
C ILE A 91 6.16 -5.23 -10.27
N ARG A 92 6.02 -6.39 -10.93
CA ARG A 92 4.74 -7.12 -11.03
C ARG A 92 4.13 -7.51 -9.69
N TYR A 93 4.94 -8.02 -8.75
CA TYR A 93 4.48 -8.45 -7.43
C TYR A 93 4.88 -7.47 -6.33
N ASN A 94 5.35 -6.27 -6.65
CA ASN A 94 5.82 -5.34 -5.63
C ASN A 94 4.64 -4.58 -5.01
N VAL A 95 4.41 -4.79 -3.72
CA VAL A 95 3.32 -4.15 -2.96
C VAL A 95 3.47 -2.63 -2.80
N ARG A 96 4.61 -2.07 -3.23
CA ARG A 96 4.85 -0.62 -3.30
C ARG A 96 4.44 -0.01 -4.64
N THR A 97 3.91 -0.81 -5.56
CA THR A 97 3.45 -0.37 -6.88
C THR A 97 1.94 -0.52 -6.98
N GLU A 98 1.33 0.10 -7.97
CA GLU A 98 -0.12 -0.01 -8.20
C GLU A 98 -0.56 -1.39 -8.72
N LEU A 99 0.36 -2.29 -9.06
CA LEU A 99 0.07 -3.59 -9.67
C LEU A 99 -0.27 -4.67 -8.64
N ALA A 100 0.15 -4.49 -7.40
CA ALA A 100 -0.03 -5.47 -6.33
C ALA A 100 -0.26 -4.80 -4.98
N VAL A 101 -1.09 -5.42 -4.15
CA VAL A 101 -1.37 -4.99 -2.79
C VAL A 101 -1.07 -6.12 -1.81
N SER A 102 -0.54 -5.80 -0.63
CA SER A 102 -0.28 -6.80 0.40
C SER A 102 -1.58 -7.32 1.02
N LEU A 103 -1.54 -8.51 1.61
CA LEU A 103 -2.68 -9.04 2.36
C LEU A 103 -3.07 -8.12 3.53
N ASP A 104 -2.08 -7.59 4.23
CA ASP A 104 -2.31 -6.73 5.40
C ASP A 104 -3.00 -5.42 5.01
N THR A 105 -2.61 -4.79 3.90
CA THR A 105 -3.26 -3.57 3.40
C THR A 105 -4.72 -3.82 3.01
N VAL A 106 -5.03 -4.98 2.42
CA VAL A 106 -6.42 -5.35 2.13
C VAL A 106 -7.20 -5.56 3.43
N ARG A 107 -6.61 -6.25 4.42
CA ARG A 107 -7.21 -6.47 5.74
C ARG A 107 -7.53 -5.14 6.43
N GLU A 108 -6.56 -4.22 6.50
CA GLU A 108 -6.72 -2.89 7.07
C GLU A 108 -7.84 -2.10 6.39
N ARG A 109 -7.90 -2.11 5.05
CA ARG A 109 -8.98 -1.48 4.29
C ARG A 109 -10.35 -2.00 4.70
N LEU A 110 -10.51 -3.31 4.86
CA LEU A 110 -11.78 -3.91 5.26
C LEU A 110 -12.13 -3.59 6.73
N MET A 111 -11.14 -3.53 7.62
CA MET A 111 -11.34 -3.09 9.01
C MET A 111 -11.83 -1.64 9.08
N MET A 112 -11.28 -0.76 8.26
CA MET A 112 -11.72 0.64 8.19
C MET A 112 -13.16 0.81 7.68
N MET A 113 -13.70 -0.17 6.95
CA MET A 113 -15.12 -0.17 6.57
C MET A 113 -16.06 -0.59 7.72
N VAL A 114 -15.54 -1.30 8.72
CA VAL A 114 -16.30 -1.69 9.92
C VAL A 114 -16.43 -0.51 10.89
N VAL A 115 -15.41 0.34 10.96
CA VAL A 115 -15.39 1.50 11.85
C VAL A 115 -16.24 2.63 11.22
N PRO A 116 -17.36 3.05 11.84
CA PRO A 116 -18.07 4.24 11.40
C PRO A 116 -17.10 5.42 11.45
N PRO A 117 -17.03 6.28 10.42
CA PRO A 117 -16.25 7.50 10.53
C PRO A 117 -16.79 8.28 11.72
N GLU A 118 -15.95 8.50 12.74
CA GLU A 118 -16.29 9.30 13.90
C GLU A 118 -16.74 10.67 13.37
N GLN A 119 -18.04 10.98 13.51
CA GLN A 119 -18.56 12.27 13.05
C GLN A 119 -17.81 13.37 13.81
N PRO A 120 -17.29 14.40 13.13
CA PRO A 120 -16.65 15.50 13.82
C PRO A 120 -17.70 16.11 14.76
N ARG A 121 -17.48 15.94 16.06
CA ARG A 121 -18.26 16.53 17.15
C ARG A 121 -18.52 17.99 16.81
N GLN A 122 -19.78 18.34 16.57
CA GLN A 122 -20.17 19.73 16.37
C GLN A 122 -19.65 20.53 17.55
N LYS A 123 -18.77 21.50 17.29
CA LYS A 123 -18.30 22.43 18.30
C LYS A 123 -19.53 23.25 18.66
N GLU A 124 -20.22 22.87 19.73
CA GLU A 124 -21.32 23.64 20.29
C GLU A 124 -20.76 25.03 20.58
N THR A 125 -21.18 26.00 19.76
CA THR A 125 -20.72 27.39 19.90
C THR A 125 -21.35 27.92 21.17
N MET A 126 -20.61 27.86 22.28
CA MET A 126 -21.01 28.55 23.50
C MET A 126 -21.17 30.03 23.18
N LYS A 127 -22.43 30.48 23.09
CA LYS A 127 -22.79 31.89 22.99
C LYS A 127 -22.48 32.52 24.35
N PHE A 128 -21.36 33.23 24.43
CA PHE A 128 -21.04 34.03 25.61
C PHE A 128 -22.06 35.18 25.73
N PRO A 129 -22.72 35.35 26.88
CA PRO A 129 -23.58 36.50 27.10
C PRO A 129 -22.71 37.75 27.22
N THR A 130 -22.81 38.66 26.24
CA THR A 130 -22.18 39.98 26.32
C THR A 130 -22.96 40.84 27.32
N LYS A 131 -22.40 41.06 28.51
CA LYS A 131 -22.89 42.13 29.40
C LYS A 131 -22.48 43.49 28.83
N PRO A 132 -23.36 44.51 28.82
CA PRO A 132 -22.97 45.85 28.39
C PRO A 132 -21.99 46.48 29.38
N MET A 133 -20.88 47.00 28.86
CA MET A 133 -19.87 47.75 29.63
C MET A 133 -20.46 49.05 30.18
N ARG A 134 -20.45 49.19 31.50
CA ARG A 134 -20.73 50.43 32.22
C ARG A 134 -19.59 51.42 31.96
N LYS A 135 -19.89 52.52 31.25
CA LYS A 135 -18.93 53.60 30.99
C LYS A 135 -18.49 54.23 32.32
N GLN A 136 -17.22 54.04 32.70
CA GLN A 136 -16.56 54.84 33.73
C GLN A 136 -15.90 56.05 33.05
N LYS A 137 -16.13 57.24 33.61
CA LYS A 137 -15.45 58.48 33.19
C LYS A 137 -13.97 58.38 33.54
N VAL A 138 -13.11 58.48 32.53
CA VAL A 138 -11.65 58.55 32.68
C VAL A 138 -11.24 59.99 32.97
N GLY A 139 -10.67 60.22 34.15
CA GLY A 139 -9.93 61.43 34.47
C GLY A 139 -8.58 61.45 33.77
N GLN A 140 -8.21 62.62 33.23
CA GLN A 140 -6.94 62.87 32.55
C GLN A 140 -5.77 62.84 33.54
N LEU A 141 -4.74 62.05 33.27
CA LEU A 141 -3.39 62.30 33.75
C LEU A 141 -2.34 61.94 32.70
N ASN A 142 -1.29 62.77 32.71
CA ASN A 142 -0.35 63.04 31.63
C ASN A 142 0.61 61.88 31.31
N GLY A 143 1.01 61.86 30.04
CA GLY A 143 1.83 60.81 29.45
C GLY A 143 3.32 60.88 29.77
N LYS A 144 3.95 59.72 29.60
CA LYS A 144 5.36 59.58 29.21
C LYS A 144 5.46 58.37 28.27
N GLU A 145 5.87 58.64 27.04
CA GLU A 145 6.18 57.64 26.01
C GLU A 145 7.38 56.78 26.43
N GLN A 146 7.28 55.46 26.21
CA GLN A 146 8.45 54.60 26.07
C GLN A 146 8.25 53.70 24.85
N LYS A 147 9.15 53.89 23.88
CA LYS A 147 9.25 53.16 22.61
C LYS A 147 9.89 51.79 22.86
N THR A 148 9.30 50.72 22.34
CA THR A 148 10.02 49.44 22.15
C THR A 148 9.75 48.85 20.77
N ASN A 149 10.81 48.25 20.24
CA ASN A 149 11.06 47.89 18.85
C ASN A 149 10.21 46.71 18.35
N GLN A 150 9.73 46.81 17.11
CA GLN A 150 9.03 45.74 16.41
C GLN A 150 9.96 45.16 15.34
N GLN A 151 10.34 43.89 15.49
CA GLN A 151 11.21 43.19 14.55
C GLN A 151 10.36 42.26 13.70
N THR A 152 10.26 42.55 12.41
CA THR A 152 9.52 41.78 11.40
C THR A 152 10.45 40.80 10.68
N TYR A 153 9.98 39.56 10.48
CA TYR A 153 10.61 38.58 9.61
C TYR A 153 9.82 38.48 8.30
N ASN A 154 10.50 38.68 7.17
CA ASN A 154 9.93 38.55 5.83
C ASN A 154 10.09 37.11 5.31
N ALA A 155 9.01 36.51 4.81
CA ALA A 155 8.99 35.22 4.14
C ALA A 155 9.02 35.40 2.61
N THR A 156 10.02 34.85 1.94
CA THR A 156 10.14 34.80 0.48
C THR A 156 9.50 33.53 -0.07
N THR A 157 8.46 33.69 -0.89
CA THR A 157 7.90 32.64 -1.75
C THR A 157 8.38 32.86 -3.18
N THR A 158 8.93 31.84 -3.83
CA THR A 158 8.97 31.80 -5.30
C THR A 158 8.76 30.39 -5.81
N LYS A 159 7.67 30.25 -6.58
CA LYS A 159 7.17 29.04 -7.25
C LYS A 159 7.70 29.06 -8.69
N LYS A 160 8.25 27.96 -9.21
CA LYS A 160 8.43 27.77 -10.66
C LYS A 160 7.98 26.39 -11.14
N ARG A 161 7.38 26.45 -12.32
CA ARG A 161 6.58 25.47 -13.07
C ARG A 161 7.43 24.59 -14.00
N ASN A 162 6.92 23.38 -14.24
CA ASN A 162 6.76 22.61 -15.48
C ASN A 162 7.97 22.30 -16.39
N GLY A 163 8.05 21.04 -16.84
CA GLY A 163 8.84 20.64 -18.02
C GLY A 163 8.65 19.18 -18.41
N LEU A 164 7.75 18.92 -19.37
CA LEU A 164 7.61 17.69 -20.15
C LEU A 164 8.69 17.64 -21.26
N GLY A 165 9.29 16.47 -21.51
CA GLY A 165 10.05 16.15 -22.72
C GLY A 165 10.85 14.84 -22.55
N LYS A 166 10.48 13.71 -23.17
CA LYS A 166 10.59 13.31 -24.60
C LYS A 166 11.94 12.64 -24.96
N TYR A 167 11.82 11.37 -25.36
CA TYR A 167 12.61 10.57 -26.32
C TYR A 167 14.11 10.34 -26.11
N TRP A 168 14.52 9.06 -26.15
CA TRP A 168 15.57 8.53 -27.05
C TRP A 168 15.31 7.04 -27.32
N ALA A 169 15.58 6.62 -28.56
CA ALA A 169 15.29 5.32 -29.15
C ALA A 169 16.57 4.51 -29.42
N ASN A 170 16.39 3.19 -29.54
CA ASN A 170 17.11 2.20 -30.36
C ASN A 170 18.62 1.94 -30.17
N GLN A 171 18.99 0.67 -29.93
CA GLN A 171 19.58 -0.21 -30.97
C GLN A 171 19.85 -1.66 -30.51
N THR A 172 19.19 -2.60 -31.21
CA THR A 172 19.66 -3.85 -31.84
C THR A 172 20.79 -4.72 -31.24
N ASN A 173 20.40 -5.96 -30.88
CA ASN A 173 20.79 -7.26 -31.47
C ASN A 173 22.27 -7.75 -31.45
N ARG A 174 22.52 -8.88 -30.76
CA ARG A 174 23.38 -9.99 -31.25
C ARG A 174 23.17 -11.31 -30.46
N LYS A 175 22.67 -12.33 -31.18
CA LYS A 175 22.99 -13.79 -31.22
C LYS A 175 23.70 -14.36 -29.96
N GLY A 176 23.20 -15.38 -29.25
CA GLY A 176 22.83 -16.73 -29.69
C GLY A 176 23.86 -17.73 -29.12
N VAL A 177 23.42 -18.86 -28.53
CA VAL A 177 24.03 -20.22 -28.53
C VAL A 177 23.27 -21.12 -27.53
N SER A 178 23.18 -22.38 -27.92
CA SER A 178 22.35 -23.54 -27.58
C SER A 178 22.39 -24.15 -26.17
N SER A 179 21.30 -24.87 -25.87
CA SER A 179 21.08 -25.86 -24.81
C SER A 179 22.07 -27.04 -24.85
N PRO A 180 22.08 -27.91 -23.80
CA PRO A 180 21.28 -29.12 -23.93
C PRO A 180 20.50 -29.54 -22.67
N THR A 181 19.47 -30.32 -22.96
CA THR A 181 18.54 -31.07 -22.12
C THR A 181 19.18 -32.06 -21.15
N SER A 182 18.58 -32.23 -19.96
CA SER A 182 18.49 -33.56 -19.34
C SER A 182 17.08 -33.81 -18.79
N ARG A 183 16.52 -34.95 -19.24
CA ARG A 183 15.31 -35.60 -18.75
C ARG A 183 15.68 -36.37 -17.48
N SER A 184 14.85 -36.31 -16.46
CA SER A 184 14.73 -37.39 -15.49
C SER A 184 13.26 -37.80 -15.35
N HIS A 185 13.01 -39.03 -15.78
CA HIS A 185 11.87 -39.89 -15.43
C HIS A 185 11.67 -39.92 -13.92
N TRP A 186 10.43 -39.81 -13.45
CA TRP A 186 9.92 -40.66 -12.37
C TRP A 186 8.43 -40.94 -12.58
N ALA A 187 8.10 -42.22 -12.43
CA ALA A 187 6.80 -42.82 -12.65
C ALA A 187 6.10 -43.09 -11.30
N ARG A 188 4.77 -43.21 -11.39
CA ARG A 188 3.77 -43.68 -10.42
C ARG A 188 3.30 -42.66 -9.37
#